data_AF-A0A970N2V0-F1
#
_entry.id   AF-A0A970N2V0-F1
#
_cell.length_a   1.000
_cell.length_b   1.000
_cell.length_c   1.000
_cell.angle_alpha   90.00
_cell.angle_beta   90.00
_cell.angle_gamma   90.00
#
_symmetry.space_group_name_H-M   'P 1'
#
loop_
_entity.id
_entity.type
_entity.pdbx_description
1 polymer ?
#
loop_
_entity_poly.entity_id
_entity_poly.type
_entity_poly.pdbx_seq_one_letter_code
_entity_poly.pdbx_strand_id
1 'polypeptide(L)'
;MHDIIQWVAIFGMIVVAAVFVVEVRRWRSIGRVMTRGQRVLRVVLILCVEALFLLMILGPVLTSRKDPVGSLLYWSICLIIGFGVVVLAALDIKTILGQYNRLNRQFVDDFESDDRRLNR
;
A
#
# COMPACT_ATOMS: atom_id res chain seq x y z
N MET A 1 7.74 13.61 -24.70
CA MET A 1 7.99 12.66 -23.59
C MET A 1 7.32 13.08 -22.29
N HIS A 2 7.23 14.38 -21.97
CA HIS A 2 6.52 14.87 -20.77
C HIS A 2 5.04 14.44 -20.71
N ASP A 3 4.33 14.44 -21.85
CA ASP A 3 2.91 14.08 -21.88
C ASP A 3 2.67 12.61 -21.50
N ILE A 4 3.53 11.70 -21.97
CA ILE A 4 3.41 10.25 -21.68
C ILE A 4 3.54 9.99 -20.18
N ILE A 5 4.50 10.65 -19.51
CA ILE A 5 4.72 10.48 -18.07
C ILE A 5 3.52 11.01 -17.28
N GLN A 6 2.96 12.15 -17.68
CA GLN A 6 1.76 12.71 -17.04
C GLN A 6 0.54 11.81 -17.21
N TRP A 7 0.30 11.27 -18.42
CA TRP A 7 -0.81 10.32 -18.65
C TRP A 7 -0.67 9.06 -17.83
N VAL A 8 0.55 8.49 -17.73
CA VAL A 8 0.82 7.33 -16.88
C VAL A 8 0.58 7.65 -15.41
N ALA A 9 0.98 8.84 -14.93
CA ALA A 9 0.77 9.24 -13.54
C ALA A 9 -0.73 9.44 -13.22
N ILE A 10 -1.49 10.06 -14.11
CA ILE A 10 -2.95 10.24 -13.95
C ILE A 10 -3.66 8.89 -13.94
N PHE A 11 -3.33 8.00 -14.89
CA PHE A 11 -3.89 6.66 -14.91
C PHE A 11 -3.54 5.89 -13.63
N GLY A 12 -2.30 6.00 -13.16
CA GLY A 12 -1.82 5.43 -11.91
C GLY A 12 -2.64 5.88 -10.70
N MET A 13 -2.89 7.20 -10.54
CA MET A 13 -3.76 7.72 -9.47
C MET A 13 -5.16 7.13 -9.54
N ILE A 14 -5.79 7.10 -10.72
CA ILE A 14 -7.15 6.57 -10.86
C ILE A 14 -7.21 5.10 -10.41
N VAL A 15 -6.24 4.30 -10.83
CA VAL A 15 -6.14 2.88 -10.44
C VAL A 15 -5.94 2.75 -8.93
N VAL A 16 -5.02 3.51 -8.33
CA VAL A 16 -4.76 3.46 -6.88
C VAL A 16 -5.96 3.92 -6.07
N ALA A 17 -6.63 4.99 -6.48
CA ALA A 17 -7.87 5.46 -5.87
C ALA A 17 -8.98 4.41 -5.95
N ALA A 18 -9.15 3.74 -7.10
CA ALA A 18 -10.12 2.67 -7.26
C ALA A 18 -9.81 1.48 -6.34
N VAL A 19 -8.54 1.05 -6.28
CA VAL A 19 -8.07 0.00 -5.36
C VAL A 19 -8.34 0.40 -3.92
N PHE A 20 -8.07 1.65 -3.52
CA PHE A 20 -8.35 2.14 -2.17
C PHE A 20 -9.83 2.08 -1.82
N VAL A 21 -10.72 2.48 -2.73
CA VAL A 21 -12.18 2.42 -2.50
C VAL A 21 -12.63 0.97 -2.32
N VAL A 22 -12.12 0.05 -3.13
CA VAL A 22 -12.39 -1.39 -2.97
C VAL A 22 -11.88 -1.88 -1.62
N GLU A 23 -10.68 -1.49 -1.23
CA GLU A 23 -10.04 -1.84 0.05
C GLU A 23 -10.89 -1.37 1.25
N VAL A 24 -11.28 -0.10 1.25
CA VAL A 24 -12.10 0.52 2.30
C VAL A 24 -13.48 -0.13 2.39
N ARG A 25 -14.10 -0.46 1.25
CA ARG A 25 -15.36 -1.22 1.21
C ARG A 25 -15.16 -2.61 1.83
N ARG A 26 -14.04 -3.27 1.54
CA ARG A 26 -13.71 -4.59 2.06
C ARG A 26 -13.48 -4.58 3.58
N TRP A 27 -13.01 -3.46 4.16
CA TRP A 27 -12.90 -3.32 5.62
C TRP A 27 -14.23 -3.39 6.35
N ARG A 28 -15.35 -3.02 5.71
CA ARG A 28 -16.68 -3.19 6.32
C ARG A 28 -17.06 -4.66 6.43
N SER A 29 -16.67 -5.49 5.46
CA SER A 29 -16.95 -6.93 5.45
C SER A 29 -16.00 -7.72 6.36
N ILE A 30 -14.70 -7.38 6.38
CA ILE A 30 -13.65 -8.10 7.13
C ILE A 30 -13.36 -7.42 8.48
N GLY A 31 -14.22 -6.51 8.93
CA GLY A 31 -13.98 -5.56 10.02
C GLY A 31 -13.61 -6.18 11.39
N ARG A 32 -13.79 -7.48 11.59
CA ARG A 32 -13.37 -8.21 12.80
C ARG A 32 -11.92 -8.71 12.77
N VAL A 33 -11.32 -8.95 11.60
CA VAL A 33 -10.00 -9.61 11.50
C VAL A 33 -8.85 -8.59 11.46
N MET A 34 -9.11 -7.38 10.96
CA MET A 34 -8.06 -6.38 10.73
C MET A 34 -7.96 -5.36 11.86
N THR A 35 -6.77 -5.25 12.45
CA THR A 35 -6.46 -4.34 13.56
C THR A 35 -6.50 -2.87 13.12
N ARG A 36 -6.75 -1.94 14.05
CA ARG A 36 -6.76 -0.49 13.76
C ARG A 36 -5.41 -0.02 13.17
N GLY A 37 -4.30 -0.55 13.68
CA GLY A 37 -2.96 -0.20 13.18
C GLY A 37 -2.74 -0.55 11.70
N GLN A 38 -3.22 -1.72 11.25
CA GLN A 38 -3.13 -2.10 9.83
C GLN A 38 -3.96 -1.19 8.93
N ARG A 39 -5.14 -0.76 9.38
CA ARG A 39 -5.96 0.20 8.62
C ARG A 39 -5.20 1.52 8.42
N VAL A 40 -4.63 2.06 9.51
CA VAL A 40 -3.84 3.29 9.45
C VAL A 40 -2.64 3.12 8.51
N LEU A 41 -1.90 2.00 8.63
CA LEU A 41 -0.74 1.74 7.78
C LEU A 41 -1.11 1.68 6.29
N ARG A 42 -2.25 1.07 5.94
CA ARG A 42 -2.75 1.05 4.56
C ARG A 42 -3.20 2.41 4.05
N VAL A 43 -3.90 3.20 4.88
CA VAL A 43 -4.24 4.59 4.52
C VAL A 43 -2.97 5.39 4.25
N VAL A 44 -1.98 5.32 5.15
CA VAL A 44 -0.71 6.03 5.00
C VAL A 44 0.03 5.60 3.74
N LEU A 45 0.10 4.29 3.46
CA LEU A 45 0.74 3.77 2.25
C LEU A 45 0.10 4.32 0.98
N ILE A 46 -1.23 4.35 0.93
CA ILE A 46 -1.97 4.87 -0.24
C ILE A 46 -1.77 6.37 -0.39
N LEU A 47 -1.81 7.13 0.71
CA LEU A 47 -1.50 8.56 0.69
C LEU A 47 -0.08 8.84 0.21
N CYS A 48 0.91 8.02 0.59
CA CYS A 48 2.28 8.16 0.09
C CYS A 48 2.38 7.87 -1.40
N VAL A 49 1.67 6.85 -1.90
CA VAL A 49 1.63 6.53 -3.35
C VAL A 49 0.96 7.66 -4.15
N GLU A 50 -0.17 8.19 -3.68
CA GLU A 50 -0.82 9.36 -4.27
C GLU A 50 0.09 10.59 -4.27
N ALA A 51 0.80 10.85 -3.16
CA ALA A 51 1.76 11.93 -3.08
C ALA A 51 2.91 11.78 -4.11
N LEU A 52 3.38 10.55 -4.39
CA LEU A 52 4.38 10.30 -5.43
C LEU A 52 3.85 10.62 -6.83
N PHE A 53 2.60 10.25 -7.13
CA PHE A 53 2.00 10.60 -8.43
C PHE A 53 1.81 12.12 -8.58
N LEU A 54 1.34 12.79 -7.53
CA LEU A 54 1.23 14.25 -7.51
C LEU A 54 2.60 14.92 -7.73
N LEU A 55 3.64 14.42 -7.06
CA LEU A 55 5.00 14.87 -7.30
C LEU A 55 5.36 14.69 -8.78
N MET A 56 5.21 13.49 -9.37
CA MET A 56 5.52 13.26 -10.79
C MET A 56 4.82 14.25 -11.75
N ILE A 57 3.59 14.66 -11.45
CA ILE A 57 2.86 15.66 -12.24
C ILE A 57 3.42 17.08 -12.03
N LEU A 58 3.78 17.42 -10.79
CA LEU A 58 4.35 18.72 -10.42
C LEU A 58 5.82 18.87 -10.82
N GLY A 59 6.53 17.76 -11.04
CA GLY A 59 7.95 17.70 -11.38
C GLY A 59 8.34 18.68 -12.50
N PRO A 60 7.68 18.67 -13.68
CA PRO A 60 7.97 19.60 -14.76
C PRO A 60 7.79 21.08 -14.36
N VAL A 61 6.80 21.40 -13.53
CA VAL A 61 6.53 22.78 -13.08
C VAL A 61 7.60 23.26 -12.10
N LEU A 62 8.00 22.39 -11.16
CA LEU A 62 8.98 22.71 -10.12
C LEU A 62 10.42 22.73 -10.65
N THR A 63 10.77 21.82 -11.55
CA THR A 63 12.14 21.69 -12.08
C THR A 63 12.43 22.61 -13.27
N SER A 64 11.41 23.22 -13.88
CA SER A 64 11.61 24.18 -14.99
C SER A 64 12.35 25.45 -14.59
N ARG A 65 12.47 25.78 -13.29
CA ARG A 65 13.13 27.00 -12.81
C ARG A 65 14.67 27.00 -12.88
N LYS A 66 15.30 26.02 -13.54
CA LYS A 66 16.77 25.92 -13.78
C LYS A 66 17.67 25.87 -12.53
N ASP A 67 17.14 25.88 -11.31
CA ASP A 67 17.95 25.69 -10.10
C ASP A 67 18.36 24.23 -9.92
N PRO A 68 19.66 23.89 -10.08
CA PRO A 68 20.13 22.51 -10.02
C PRO A 68 19.96 21.90 -8.63
N VAL A 69 20.09 22.71 -7.58
CA VAL A 69 19.91 22.28 -6.19
C VAL A 69 18.46 21.91 -5.92
N GLY A 70 17.50 22.71 -6.40
CA GLY A 70 16.07 22.43 -6.24
C GLY A 70 15.65 21.12 -6.92
N SER A 71 16.18 20.87 -8.11
CA SER A 71 15.95 19.61 -8.84
C SER A 71 16.52 18.40 -8.07
N LEU A 72 17.75 18.50 -7.57
CA LEU A 72 18.38 17.44 -6.77
C LEU A 72 17.59 17.12 -5.50
N LEU A 73 17.17 18.14 -4.74
CA LEU A 73 16.36 17.97 -3.54
C LEU A 73 15.01 17.31 -3.87
N TYR A 74 14.34 17.78 -4.92
CA TYR A 74 13.08 17.23 -5.38
C TYR A 74 13.18 15.73 -5.71
N TRP A 75 14.19 15.32 -6.48
CA TRP A 75 14.41 13.91 -6.81
C TRP A 75 14.81 13.08 -5.60
N SER A 76 15.59 13.64 -4.68
CA SER A 76 15.99 12.98 -3.44
C SER A 76 14.77 12.71 -2.54
N ILE A 77 13.87 13.68 -2.42
CA ILE A 77 12.60 13.52 -1.69
C ILE A 77 11.74 12.44 -2.36
N CYS A 78 11.60 12.47 -3.69
CA CYS A 78 10.87 11.42 -4.41
C CYS A 78 11.44 10.02 -4.15
N LEU A 79 12.77 9.87 -4.16
CA LEU A 79 13.43 8.61 -3.87
C LEU A 79 13.20 8.13 -2.43
N ILE A 80 13.29 9.03 -1.45
CA ILE A 80 13.06 8.70 -0.04
C ILE A 80 11.61 8.26 0.17
N ILE A 81 10.65 9.00 -0.37
CA ILE A 81 9.22 8.63 -0.27
C ILE A 81 8.96 7.31 -1.00
N GLY A 82 9.49 7.14 -2.21
CA GLY A 82 9.38 5.91 -2.99
C GLY A 82 9.93 4.69 -2.25
N PHE A 83 11.12 4.83 -1.66
CA PHE A 83 11.70 3.78 -0.83
C PHE A 83 10.85 3.49 0.42
N GLY A 84 10.34 4.54 1.07
CA GLY A 84 9.43 4.42 2.20
C GLY A 84 8.16 3.62 1.87
N VAL A 85 7.57 3.85 0.69
CA VAL A 85 6.43 3.08 0.20
C VAL A 85 6.78 1.60 0.06
N VAL A 86 7.95 1.27 -0.50
CA VAL A 86 8.40 -0.12 -0.66
C VAL A 86 8.58 -0.80 0.71
N VAL A 87 9.20 -0.12 1.66
CA VAL A 87 9.39 -0.64 3.03
C VAL A 87 8.05 -0.86 3.72
N LEU A 88 7.14 0.12 3.64
CA LEU A 88 5.79 0.00 4.21
C LEU A 88 4.99 -1.14 3.57
N ALA A 89 5.10 -1.32 2.25
CA ALA A 89 4.47 -2.42 1.53
C ALA A 89 5.00 -3.77 2.01
N ALA A 90 6.32 -3.91 2.18
CA ALA A 90 6.93 -5.12 2.71
C ALA A 90 6.46 -5.45 4.14
N LEU A 91 6.31 -4.43 4.99
CA LEU A 91 5.77 -4.59 6.34
C LEU A 91 4.29 -4.99 6.34
N ASP A 92 3.48 -4.45 5.43
CA ASP A 92 2.07 -4.86 5.29
C ASP A 92 2.00 -6.34 4.86
N ILE A 93 2.78 -6.74 3.84
CA ILE A 93 2.85 -8.13 3.37
C ILE A 93 3.28 -9.08 4.49
N LYS A 94 4.32 -8.73 5.26
CA LYS A 94 4.78 -9.54 6.39
C LYS A 94 3.68 -9.71 7.45
N THR A 95 2.89 -8.66 7.69
CA THR A 95 1.79 -8.71 8.64
C THR A 95 0.66 -9.62 8.15
N ILE A 96 0.31 -9.54 6.86
CA ILE A 96 -0.70 -10.41 6.24
C ILE A 96 -0.26 -11.88 6.28
N LEU A 97 0.98 -12.18 5.92
CA LEU A 97 1.54 -13.54 5.98
C LEU A 97 1.49 -14.11 7.41
N GLY A 98 1.81 -13.28 8.40
CA GLY A 98 1.69 -13.67 9.81
C GLY A 98 0.26 -14.00 10.22
N GLN A 99 -0.73 -13.22 9.75
CA GLN A 99 -2.15 -13.50 9.99
C GLN A 99 -2.62 -14.77 9.29
N TYR A 100 -2.19 -14.99 8.04
CA TYR A 100 -2.53 -16.19 7.28
C TYR A 100 -1.99 -17.46 7.95
N ASN A 101 -0.74 -17.44 8.42
CA ASN A 101 -0.16 -18.57 9.16
C ASN A 101 -0.91 -18.88 10.46
N ARG A 102 -1.39 -17.85 11.18
CA ARG A 102 -2.20 -18.04 12.39
C ARG A 102 -3.56 -18.68 12.07
N LEU A 103 -4.25 -18.19 11.03
CA LEU A 103 -5.51 -18.76 10.56
C LEU A 103 -5.33 -20.21 10.10
N ASN A 104 -4.28 -20.51 9.34
CA ASN A 104 -4.04 -21.87 8.86
C ASN A 104 -3.78 -22.84 10.01
N ARG A 105 -3.04 -22.42 11.05
CA ARG A 105 -2.86 -23.23 12.27
C ARG A 105 -4.18 -23.48 12.99
N GLN A 106 -5.04 -22.46 13.14
CA GLN A 106 -6.35 -22.62 13.77
C GLN A 106 -7.23 -23.61 13.01
N PHE A 107 -7.27 -23.53 11.68
CA PHE A 107 -8.01 -24.51 10.88
C PHE A 107 -7.49 -25.94 11.06
N VAL A 108 -6.16 -26.14 11.08
CA VAL A 108 -5.56 -27.46 11.29
C VAL A 108 -5.89 -28.01 12.68
N ASP A 109 -5.76 -27.19 13.73
CA ASP A 109 -6.09 -27.57 15.10
C ASP A 109 -7.58 -27.92 15.25
N ASP A 110 -8.46 -27.16 14.58
CA ASP A 110 -9.91 -27.41 14.57
C ASP A 110 -10.23 -28.76 13.90
N PHE A 111 -9.61 -29.08 12.76
CA PHE A 111 -9.78 -30.38 12.10
C PHE A 111 -9.29 -31.55 12.97
N GLU A 112 -8.13 -31.42 13.63
CA GLU A 112 -7.60 -32.46 14.51
C GLU A 112 -8.49 -32.69 15.74
N SER A 113 -9.10 -31.62 16.25
CA SER A 113 -10.02 -31.69 17.38
C SER A 113 -11.34 -32.39 17.04
N ASP A 114 -11.85 -32.21 15.81
CA ASP A 114 -13.09 -32.84 15.34
C ASP A 114 -12.91 -34.34 15.06
N ASP A 115 -11.75 -34.71 14.50
CA ASP A 115 -11.40 -36.12 14.23
C ASP A 115 -11.26 -36.93 15.53
N ARG A 116 -10.72 -36.30 16.60
CA ARG A 116 -10.67 -36.91 17.95
C ARG A 116 -12.05 -37.07 18.59
N ARG A 117 -13.03 -36.24 18.24
CA ARG A 117 -14.41 -36.35 18.75
C ARG A 117 -15.19 -37.46 18.05
N LEU A 118 -14.93 -37.70 16.77
CA LEU A 118 -15.60 -38.75 15.98
C LEU A 118 -15.10 -40.16 16.32
N ASN A 119 -13.87 -40.30 16.81
CA ASN A 119 -13.27 -41.58 17.23
C ASN A 119 -13.51 -41.96 18.71
N ARG A 120 -14.38 -41.24 19.43
CA ARG A 120 -14.83 -41.57 20.80
C ARG A 120 -16.30 -41.97 20.81
#